data_AF-A0A182E9B1-F1
#
_entry.id   AF-A0A182E9B1-F1
#
_cell.length_a   1.000
_cell.length_b   1.000
_cell.length_c   1.000
_cell.angle_alpha   90.00
_cell.angle_beta   90.00
_cell.angle_gamma   90.00
#
_symmetry.space_group_name_H-M   'P 1'
#
loop_
_entity.id
_entity.type
_entity.pdbx_description
1 polymer ?
#
loop_
_entity_poly.entity_id
_entity_poly.type
_entity_poly.pdbx_seq_one_letter_code
_entity_poly.pdbx_strand_id
1 'polypeptide(L)'
;MEQNDIIRYDKQFLLGTRKLRPEMLQVNDEAVKSVNAIELGEFVAFIGKILVENECYLLVAVECTPVATYPCTNDTISHIDRVIAIPVEKDSLPCKPVISPSKLEKIRISQKKVLHFVTRKGNAVRLIDEILRLFNGGDFYICFKRDITLNTQSNFSTRRTNKWFFWNYALLSDLFNDDGFPHPGTEEWIIPICQGFVAERLILNF
;
A
#
# COMPACT_ATOMS: atom_id res chain seq x y z
N MET A 1 -44.04 -0.62 28.10
CA MET A 1 -44.19 -1.87 27.34
C MET A 1 -44.04 -1.48 25.89
N GLU A 2 -42.79 -1.36 25.44
CA GLU A 2 -42.44 -0.94 24.08
C GLU A 2 -41.60 -2.05 23.48
N GLN A 3 -42.07 -2.55 22.36
CA GLN A 3 -41.53 -3.65 21.59
C GLN A 3 -40.85 -3.01 20.38
N ASN A 4 -39.52 -3.02 20.36
CA ASN A 4 -38.74 -2.59 19.20
C ASN A 4 -37.91 -3.77 18.71
N ASP A 5 -38.34 -4.30 17.58
CA ASP A 5 -37.70 -5.38 16.84
C ASP A 5 -36.29 -4.98 16.38
N ILE A 6 -35.34 -5.84 16.73
CA ILE A 6 -33.94 -5.74 16.31
C ILE A 6 -33.85 -6.25 14.87
N ILE A 7 -33.67 -5.33 13.92
CA ILE A 7 -33.30 -5.69 12.54
C ILE A 7 -31.83 -6.12 12.55
N ARG A 8 -31.60 -7.43 12.41
CA ARG A 8 -30.32 -8.02 12.01
C ARG A 8 -29.98 -7.56 10.60
N TYR A 9 -28.92 -6.78 10.45
CA TYR A 9 -28.24 -6.62 9.16
C TYR A 9 -27.06 -7.57 9.10
N ASP A 10 -27.31 -8.75 8.53
CA ASP A 10 -26.28 -9.55 7.88
C ASP A 10 -25.84 -8.79 6.62
N LYS A 11 -24.58 -8.34 6.59
CA LYS A 11 -23.92 -7.95 5.35
C LYS A 11 -22.58 -8.66 5.26
N GLN A 12 -22.61 -9.80 4.57
CA GLN A 12 -21.47 -10.35 3.85
C GLN A 12 -20.91 -9.25 2.93
N PHE A 13 -19.77 -8.66 3.30
CA PHE A 13 -19.01 -7.82 2.39
C PHE A 13 -17.88 -8.65 1.79
N LEU A 14 -18.15 -9.08 0.56
CA LEU A 14 -17.17 -9.57 -0.40
C LEU A 14 -16.02 -8.57 -0.54
N LEU A 15 -14.79 -9.08 -0.65
CA LEU A 15 -13.59 -8.33 -1.02
C LEU A 15 -13.87 -7.49 -2.27
N GLY A 16 -14.15 -6.20 -2.08
CA GLY A 16 -14.33 -5.24 -3.17
C GLY A 16 -12.99 -4.63 -3.54
N THR A 17 -12.53 -4.93 -4.74
CA THR A 17 -11.46 -4.23 -5.47
C THR A 17 -11.67 -2.71 -5.37
N ARG A 18 -10.68 -1.99 -4.83
CA ARG A 18 -10.74 -0.53 -4.65
C ARG A 18 -10.56 0.15 -6.01
N LYS A 19 -11.64 0.70 -6.56
CA LYS A 19 -11.60 1.70 -7.66
C LYS A 19 -11.58 3.10 -7.05
N LEU A 20 -10.67 3.95 -7.52
CA LEU A 20 -10.68 5.40 -7.27
C LEU A 20 -12.03 5.99 -7.74
N ARG A 21 -12.79 6.63 -6.85
CA ARG A 21 -14.05 7.31 -7.20
C ARG A 21 -13.80 8.76 -7.64
N PRO A 22 -14.57 9.32 -8.60
CA PRO A 22 -14.29 10.63 -9.20
C PRO A 22 -14.82 11.84 -8.42
N GLU A 23 -15.27 11.69 -7.18
CA GLU A 23 -16.20 12.67 -6.55
C GLU A 23 -15.51 13.81 -5.77
N MET A 24 -14.20 14.05 -5.95
CA MET A 24 -13.48 15.17 -5.30
C MET A 24 -13.19 16.38 -6.21
N LEU A 25 -13.83 16.48 -7.38
CA LEU A 25 -13.70 17.63 -8.27
C LEU A 25 -14.90 18.57 -8.11
N GLN A 26 -14.86 19.43 -7.09
CA GLN A 26 -15.55 20.72 -7.15
C GLN A 26 -14.50 21.83 -7.16
N VAL A 27 -14.04 22.19 -8.36
CA VAL A 27 -13.38 23.47 -8.62
C VAL A 27 -13.88 23.98 -9.97
N ASN A 28 -14.30 25.24 -9.94
CA ASN A 28 -14.93 26.05 -10.96
C ASN A 28 -14.44 25.85 -12.41
N ASP A 29 -15.40 25.95 -13.33
CA ASP A 29 -15.21 26.07 -14.78
C ASP A 29 -14.15 27.12 -15.14
N GLU A 30 -12.96 26.66 -15.53
CA GLU A 30 -12.27 27.05 -16.76
C GLU A 30 -11.01 26.18 -16.93
N ALA A 31 -10.89 25.54 -18.10
CA ALA A 31 -9.80 24.67 -18.54
C ALA A 31 -9.67 23.28 -17.85
N VAL A 32 -10.64 22.40 -18.10
CA VAL A 32 -10.42 20.95 -17.99
C VAL A 32 -9.43 20.52 -19.07
N LYS A 33 -8.12 20.66 -18.80
CA LYS A 33 -7.12 19.81 -19.46
C LYS A 33 -7.53 18.38 -19.17
N SER A 34 -7.91 17.63 -20.21
CA SER A 34 -8.17 16.21 -20.10
C SER A 34 -6.95 15.52 -19.49
N VAL A 35 -7.02 15.21 -18.20
CA VAL A 35 -6.00 14.40 -17.53
C VAL A 35 -6.16 13.01 -18.12
N ASN A 36 -5.32 12.68 -19.09
CA ASN A 36 -5.19 11.32 -19.62
C ASN A 36 -4.62 10.44 -18.50
N ALA A 37 -5.49 9.98 -17.59
CA ALA A 37 -5.14 9.04 -16.55
C ALA A 37 -4.78 7.70 -17.22
N ILE A 38 -3.55 7.25 -17.01
CA ILE A 38 -3.12 5.92 -17.45
C ILE A 38 -3.44 4.93 -16.35
N GLU A 39 -4.19 3.89 -16.70
CA GLU A 39 -4.41 2.75 -15.82
C GLU A 39 -3.10 1.97 -15.65
N LEU A 40 -2.59 1.91 -14.41
CA LEU A 40 -1.34 1.26 -14.04
C LEU A 40 -1.56 -0.17 -13.50
N GLY A 41 -2.80 -0.68 -13.57
CA GLY A 41 -3.21 -1.96 -13.02
C GLY A 41 -3.66 -1.88 -11.55
N GLU A 42 -4.04 -3.03 -11.01
CA GLU A 42 -4.47 -3.17 -9.62
C GLU A 42 -3.26 -3.42 -8.70
N PHE A 43 -3.30 -2.82 -7.51
CA PHE A 43 -2.33 -3.05 -6.44
C PHE A 43 -3.07 -3.23 -5.12
N VAL A 44 -2.42 -3.88 -4.15
CA VAL A 44 -2.98 -4.22 -2.84
C VAL A 44 -2.88 -3.03 -1.88
N ALA A 45 -1.70 -2.41 -1.78
CA ALA A 45 -1.46 -1.30 -0.88
C ALA A 45 -0.47 -0.30 -1.47
N PHE A 46 -0.71 0.99 -1.23
CA PHE A 46 0.28 2.03 -1.46
C PHE A 46 1.27 2.05 -0.28
N ILE A 47 2.56 1.96 -0.59
CA ILE A 47 3.63 1.88 0.42
C ILE A 47 4.19 3.27 0.72
N GLY A 48 4.35 4.08 -0.33
CA GLY A 48 4.79 5.47 -0.22
C GLY A 48 5.48 5.98 -1.48
N LYS A 49 5.94 7.23 -1.40
CA LYS A 49 6.70 7.92 -2.43
C LYS A 49 8.18 7.96 -2.02
N ILE A 50 9.07 7.78 -2.98
CA ILE A 50 10.50 8.00 -2.77
C ILE A 50 11.10 8.82 -3.90
N LEU A 51 11.91 9.81 -3.54
CA LEU A 51 12.75 10.57 -4.45
C LEU A 51 14.18 10.02 -4.35
N VAL A 52 14.68 9.45 -5.44
CA VAL A 52 16.07 8.98 -5.52
C VAL A 52 16.77 9.80 -6.58
N GLU A 53 17.78 10.56 -6.14
CA GLU A 53 18.45 11.58 -6.95
C GLU A 53 17.42 12.60 -7.46
N ASN A 54 17.05 12.53 -8.74
CA ASN A 54 16.08 13.42 -9.37
C ASN A 54 14.83 12.71 -9.89
N GLU A 55 14.67 11.43 -9.56
CA GLU A 55 13.61 10.55 -10.06
C GLU A 55 12.66 10.17 -8.93
N CYS A 56 11.37 10.35 -9.18
CA CYS A 56 10.32 10.04 -8.22
C CYS A 56 9.75 8.65 -8.54
N TYR A 57 9.56 7.84 -7.50
CA TYR A 57 8.97 6.52 -7.62
C TYR A 57 7.83 6.37 -6.60
N LEU A 58 6.74 5.75 -7.04
CA LEU A 58 5.70 5.24 -6.16
C LEU A 58 5.99 3.78 -5.86
N LEU A 59 6.04 3.43 -4.58
CA LEU A 59 6.18 2.05 -4.12
C LEU A 59 4.77 1.50 -3.85
N VAL A 60 4.45 0.35 -4.44
CA VAL A 60 3.17 -0.32 -4.26
C VAL A 60 3.37 -1.81 -4.01
N ALA A 61 2.61 -2.37 -3.05
CA ALA A 61 2.49 -3.80 -2.89
C ALA A 61 1.47 -4.34 -3.89
N VAL A 62 1.86 -5.36 -4.65
CA VAL A 62 1.01 -6.02 -5.65
C VAL A 62 0.55 -7.40 -5.21
N GLU A 63 1.18 -7.96 -4.18
CA GLU A 63 0.86 -9.29 -3.65
C GLU A 63 1.05 -9.29 -2.13
N CYS A 64 0.07 -9.85 -1.42
CA CYS A 64 0.09 -10.01 0.02
C CYS A 64 -0.61 -11.31 0.42
N THR A 65 -0.07 -12.00 1.41
CA THR A 65 -0.58 -13.29 1.90
C THR A 65 -1.08 -13.12 3.34
N PRO A 66 -2.34 -13.51 3.65
CA PRO A 66 -2.84 -13.57 5.02
C PRO A 66 -2.00 -14.53 5.87
N VAL A 67 -1.51 -14.09 7.03
CA VAL A 67 -0.66 -14.90 7.92
C VAL A 67 -1.19 -15.05 9.34
N ALA A 68 -2.04 -14.12 9.78
CA ALA A 68 -2.61 -14.11 11.12
C ALA A 68 -3.87 -13.25 11.15
N THR A 69 -4.57 -13.31 12.28
CA THR A 69 -5.68 -12.42 12.60
C THR A 69 -5.47 -11.75 13.95
N TYR A 70 -5.96 -10.51 14.07
CA TYR A 70 -5.97 -9.83 15.36
C TYR A 70 -6.88 -10.57 16.35
N PRO A 71 -6.43 -10.77 17.61
CA PRO A 71 -7.29 -11.32 18.63
C PRO A 71 -8.52 -10.42 18.84
N CYS A 72 -9.66 -11.04 19.11
CA CYS A 72 -10.96 -10.42 19.38
C CYS A 72 -11.65 -9.76 18.17
N THR A 73 -10.92 -9.20 17.21
CA THR A 73 -11.53 -8.52 16.05
C THR A 73 -11.50 -9.35 14.78
N ASN A 74 -10.66 -10.38 14.72
CA ASN A 74 -10.43 -11.22 13.55
C ASN A 74 -10.01 -10.41 12.31
N ASP A 75 -9.43 -9.23 12.50
CA ASP A 75 -8.92 -8.42 11.41
C ASP A 75 -7.66 -9.08 10.84
N THR A 76 -7.65 -9.32 9.53
CA THR A 76 -6.55 -10.02 8.86
C THR A 76 -5.26 -9.20 8.87
N ILE A 77 -4.18 -9.84 9.27
CA ILE A 77 -2.81 -9.37 9.11
C ILE A 77 -2.21 -10.13 7.93
N SER A 78 -1.64 -9.38 6.98
CA SER A 78 -1.04 -9.93 5.77
C SER A 78 0.45 -9.63 5.72
N HIS A 79 1.23 -10.61 5.28
CA HIS A 79 2.60 -10.43 4.85
C HIS A 79 2.61 -9.77 3.46
N ILE A 80 3.55 -8.86 3.20
CA ILE A 80 3.77 -8.25 1.90
C ILE A 80 4.76 -9.12 1.11
N ASP A 81 4.28 -9.84 0.12
CA ASP A 81 5.11 -10.78 -0.65
C ASP A 81 5.85 -10.08 -1.79
N ARG A 82 5.23 -9.04 -2.36
CA ARG A 82 5.79 -8.35 -3.53
C ARG A 82 5.48 -6.87 -3.59
N VAL A 83 6.54 -6.08 -3.66
CA VAL A 83 6.55 -4.64 -3.91
C VAL A 83 7.21 -4.34 -5.26
N ILE A 84 6.64 -3.37 -5.97
CA ILE A 84 7.21 -2.80 -7.20
C ILE A 84 7.37 -1.29 -7.05
N ALA A 85 8.27 -0.71 -7.86
CA ALA A 85 8.43 0.72 -7.99
C ALA A 85 7.87 1.17 -9.35
N ILE A 86 7.04 2.22 -9.32
CA ILE A 86 6.46 2.84 -10.52
C ILE A 86 7.11 4.23 -10.67
N PRO A 87 7.91 4.48 -11.73
CA PRO A 87 8.49 5.79 -11.96
C PRO A 87 7.39 6.83 -12.27
N VAL A 88 7.49 7.99 -11.64
CA VAL A 88 6.67 9.17 -11.92
C VAL A 88 7.49 10.08 -12.81
N GLU A 89 7.18 10.12 -14.10
CA GLU A 89 7.87 11.01 -15.04
C GLU A 89 7.55 12.47 -14.74
N LYS A 90 8.57 13.33 -14.80
CA LYS A 90 8.44 14.76 -14.49
C LYS A 90 7.68 15.56 -15.56
N ASP A 91 7.59 15.07 -16.80
CA ASP A 91 7.00 15.82 -17.94
C ASP A 91 6.33 14.94 -19.02
N SER A 92 6.00 13.67 -18.75
CA SER A 92 5.20 12.87 -19.69
C SER A 92 4.42 11.77 -18.96
N LEU A 93 3.42 11.26 -19.65
CA LEU A 93 2.48 10.23 -19.20
C LEU A 93 3.13 9.06 -18.44
N PRO A 94 2.52 8.54 -17.36
CA PRO A 94 3.04 7.37 -16.63
C PRO A 94 3.37 6.19 -17.54
N CYS A 95 4.60 5.66 -17.47
CA CYS A 95 4.97 4.43 -18.15
C CYS A 95 4.07 3.27 -17.67
N LYS A 96 3.30 2.67 -18.59
CA LYS A 96 2.48 1.47 -18.31
C LYS A 96 3.36 0.36 -17.71
N PRO A 97 3.12 -0.12 -16.48
CA PRO A 97 3.71 -1.35 -16.02
C PRO A 97 3.09 -2.46 -16.88
N VAL A 98 3.93 -3.22 -17.60
CA VAL A 98 3.47 -4.34 -18.43
C VAL A 98 3.11 -5.50 -17.51
N ILE A 99 1.95 -5.41 -16.86
CA ILE A 99 1.38 -6.49 -16.05
C ILE A 99 0.37 -7.23 -16.93
N SER A 100 0.87 -8.12 -17.78
CA SER A 100 0.02 -9.12 -18.44
C SER A 100 -0.02 -10.39 -17.58
N PRO A 101 -1.19 -10.99 -17.29
CA PRO A 101 -1.32 -12.16 -16.42
C PRO A 101 -0.46 -13.36 -16.86
N SER A 102 -0.23 -13.51 -18.16
CA SER A 102 0.56 -14.60 -18.76
C SER A 102 2.08 -14.39 -18.76
N LYS A 103 2.60 -13.28 -18.20
CA LYS A 103 4.04 -13.00 -18.16
C LYS A 103 4.65 -13.07 -16.76
N LEU A 104 3.87 -13.37 -15.72
CA LEU A 104 4.41 -13.57 -14.37
C LEU A 104 5.45 -14.72 -14.36
N GLU A 105 5.27 -15.74 -15.20
CA GLU A 105 6.28 -16.80 -15.43
C GLU A 105 7.53 -16.34 -16.20
N LYS A 106 7.45 -15.27 -17.00
CA LYS A 106 8.60 -14.71 -17.75
C LYS A 106 9.39 -13.67 -16.96
N ILE A 107 8.86 -13.14 -15.85
CA ILE A 107 9.60 -12.22 -14.97
C ILE A 107 10.76 -12.95 -14.24
N ARG A 108 10.67 -14.29 -14.10
CA ARG A 108 11.79 -15.13 -13.64
C ARG A 108 13.01 -15.14 -14.58
N ILE A 109 12.83 -14.73 -15.85
CA ILE A 109 13.90 -14.72 -16.88
C ILE A 109 14.25 -13.28 -17.34
N SER A 110 13.43 -12.26 -17.03
CA SER A 110 13.57 -10.92 -17.60
C SER A 110 14.36 -9.90 -16.78
N GLN A 111 15.08 -10.32 -15.72
CA GLN A 111 16.07 -9.45 -15.04
C GLN A 111 17.12 -8.85 -16.01
N LYS A 112 17.26 -9.42 -17.23
CA LYS A 112 18.14 -8.90 -18.30
C LYS A 112 17.50 -7.90 -19.27
N LYS A 113 16.18 -7.69 -19.30
CA LYS A 113 15.53 -6.90 -20.38
C LYS A 113 14.95 -5.54 -19.96
N VAL A 114 15.09 -5.16 -18.70
CA VAL A 114 14.88 -3.75 -18.24
C VAL A 114 16.13 -2.88 -18.56
N LEU A 115 17.13 -3.42 -19.24
CA LEU A 115 18.44 -2.80 -19.46
C LEU A 115 18.50 -1.69 -20.53
N HIS A 116 17.45 -1.43 -21.31
CA HIS A 116 17.62 -0.71 -22.59
C HIS A 116 17.00 0.69 -22.73
N PHE A 117 16.43 1.28 -21.67
CA PHE A 117 15.82 2.61 -21.78
C PHE A 117 16.45 3.75 -21.00
N VAL A 118 17.58 3.58 -20.30
CA VAL A 118 18.23 4.75 -19.69
C VAL A 118 19.76 4.67 -19.61
N THR A 119 20.43 5.13 -20.66
CA THR A 119 21.90 5.25 -20.73
C THR A 119 22.50 6.43 -19.94
N ARG A 120 21.80 6.97 -18.93
CA ARG A 120 22.34 7.96 -17.97
C ARG A 120 22.06 7.66 -16.48
N LYS A 121 21.30 6.61 -16.13
CA LYS A 121 20.76 6.35 -14.76
C LYS A 121 21.36 5.10 -14.09
N GLY A 122 22.68 5.02 -13.97
CA GLY A 122 23.32 3.83 -13.36
C GLY A 122 23.08 3.68 -11.85
N ASN A 123 23.09 4.77 -11.08
CA ASN A 123 23.08 4.71 -9.62
C ASN A 123 21.67 4.75 -9.02
N ALA A 124 20.78 5.63 -9.49
CA ALA A 124 19.38 5.65 -9.05
C ALA A 124 18.65 4.30 -9.25
N VAL A 125 18.86 3.65 -10.39
CA VAL A 125 18.28 2.33 -10.68
C VAL A 125 18.79 1.28 -9.68
N ARG A 126 20.09 1.31 -9.36
CA ARG A 126 20.68 0.39 -8.37
C ARG A 126 20.12 0.60 -6.97
N LEU A 127 19.93 1.85 -6.53
CA LEU A 127 19.35 2.15 -5.22
C LEU A 127 17.89 1.69 -5.13
N ILE A 128 17.09 1.92 -6.16
CA ILE A 128 15.72 1.42 -6.21
C ILE A 128 15.68 -0.11 -6.19
N ASP A 129 16.54 -0.77 -6.95
CA ASP A 129 16.65 -2.23 -6.95
C ASP A 129 17.04 -2.77 -5.57
N GLU A 130 17.92 -2.09 -4.84
CA GLU A 130 18.30 -2.45 -3.47
C GLU A 130 17.14 -2.29 -2.48
N ILE A 131 16.38 -1.19 -2.58
CA ILE A 131 15.17 -0.97 -1.77
C ILE A 131 14.11 -2.04 -2.05
N LEU A 132 13.88 -2.34 -3.33
CA LEU A 132 12.95 -3.39 -3.72
C LEU A 132 13.41 -4.77 -3.26
N ARG A 133 14.72 -5.03 -3.26
CA ARG A 133 15.28 -6.29 -2.72
C ARG A 133 15.07 -6.39 -1.21
N LEU A 134 15.14 -5.27 -0.48
CA LEU A 134 14.85 -5.22 0.95
C LEU A 134 13.38 -5.56 1.21
N PHE A 135 12.44 -4.94 0.48
CA PHE A 135 11.02 -5.25 0.63
C PHE A 135 10.68 -6.69 0.23
N ASN A 136 11.15 -7.14 -0.94
CA ASN A 136 10.79 -8.45 -1.51
C ASN A 136 11.54 -9.62 -0.87
N GLY A 137 12.57 -9.36 -0.06
CA GLY A 137 13.33 -10.36 0.67
C GLY A 137 13.24 -10.23 2.18
N GLY A 138 12.45 -9.29 2.69
CA GLY A 138 12.28 -9.02 4.12
C GLY A 138 10.85 -9.26 4.58
N ASP A 139 10.68 -9.36 5.89
CA ASP A 139 9.38 -9.65 6.51
C ASP A 139 8.65 -8.35 6.88
N PHE A 140 7.70 -7.97 6.02
CA PHE A 140 6.87 -6.77 6.18
C PHE A 140 5.39 -7.15 6.28
N TYR A 141 4.67 -6.51 7.20
CA TYR A 141 3.28 -6.86 7.48
C TYR A 141 2.40 -5.62 7.53
N ILE A 142 1.15 -5.82 7.10
CA ILE A 142 0.09 -4.80 7.11
C ILE A 142 -1.20 -5.36 7.67
N CYS A 143 -2.01 -4.45 8.23
CA CYS A 143 -3.43 -4.69 8.49
C CYS A 143 -4.21 -3.47 8.03
N PHE A 144 -5.24 -3.68 7.20
CA PHE A 144 -6.01 -2.55 6.64
C PHE A 144 -6.99 -1.92 7.61
N LYS A 145 -7.44 -2.69 8.62
CA LYS A 145 -8.50 -2.26 9.55
C LYS A 145 -7.95 -1.80 10.90
N ARG A 146 -6.71 -2.17 11.21
CA ARG A 146 -6.07 -1.94 12.50
C ARG A 146 -4.65 -1.46 12.30
N ASP A 147 -4.22 -0.58 13.19
CA ASP A 147 -2.85 -0.11 13.21
C ASP A 147 -1.92 -1.22 13.74
N ILE A 148 -1.12 -1.78 12.83
CA ILE A 148 -0.16 -2.85 13.12
C ILE A 148 1.02 -2.42 13.99
N THR A 149 1.24 -1.11 14.14
CA THR A 149 2.33 -0.56 14.95
C THR A 149 2.02 -0.57 16.45
N LEU A 150 0.76 -0.85 16.81
CA LEU A 150 0.28 -0.83 18.18
C LEU A 150 0.15 -2.24 18.75
N ASN A 151 0.56 -2.38 20.01
CA ASN A 151 0.19 -3.56 20.79
C ASN A 151 -1.33 -3.58 21.04
N THR A 152 -1.86 -4.75 21.43
CA THR A 152 -3.31 -4.95 21.65
C THR A 152 -3.91 -3.94 22.62
N GLN A 153 -3.27 -3.67 23.76
CA GLN A 153 -3.77 -2.73 24.76
C GLN A 153 -3.87 -1.30 24.22
N SER A 154 -2.85 -0.85 23.49
CA SER A 154 -2.83 0.46 22.84
C SER A 154 -3.88 0.55 21.75
N ASN A 155 -4.10 -0.51 20.98
CA ASN A 155 -5.12 -0.54 19.93
C ASN A 155 -6.55 -0.33 20.48
N PHE A 156 -6.81 -0.72 21.74
CA PHE A 156 -8.09 -0.49 22.41
C PHE A 156 -8.16 0.81 23.23
N SER A 157 -7.03 1.46 23.54
CA SER A 157 -6.98 2.60 24.45
C SER A 157 -6.58 3.92 23.80
N THR A 158 -5.94 3.90 22.63
CA THR A 158 -5.48 5.10 21.92
C THR A 158 -5.69 4.98 20.42
N ARG A 159 -5.81 6.13 19.76
CA ARG A 159 -5.83 6.25 18.29
C ARG A 159 -4.50 6.74 17.73
N ARG A 160 -3.47 6.91 18.57
CA ARG A 160 -2.16 7.40 18.15
C ARG A 160 -1.31 6.23 17.66
N THR A 161 -0.90 6.30 16.40
CA THR A 161 0.07 5.39 15.78
C THR A 161 1.43 5.47 16.46
N ASN A 162 2.12 4.34 16.56
CA ASN A 162 3.45 4.29 17.13
C ASN A 162 4.50 4.51 16.03
N LYS A 163 5.04 5.74 15.97
CA LYS A 163 6.04 6.15 14.98
C LYS A 163 7.32 5.28 14.99
N TRP A 164 7.66 4.64 16.12
CA TRP A 164 8.83 3.77 16.21
C TRP A 164 8.69 2.45 15.43
N PHE A 165 7.45 1.97 15.24
CA PHE A 165 7.16 0.75 14.49
C PHE A 165 6.48 1.03 13.14
N PHE A 166 6.28 2.30 12.79
CA PHE A 166 5.69 2.72 11.51
C PHE A 166 6.77 2.84 10.44
N TRP A 167 7.17 1.70 9.89
CA TRP A 167 8.35 1.57 9.05
C TRP A 167 8.33 2.49 7.82
N ASN A 168 7.20 2.60 7.13
CA ASN A 168 7.03 3.42 5.92
C ASN A 168 6.60 4.87 6.20
N TYR A 169 6.63 5.35 7.45
CA TYR A 169 6.18 6.70 7.80
C TYR A 169 6.87 7.79 6.96
N ALA A 170 8.19 7.71 6.80
CA ALA A 170 8.95 8.69 6.02
C ALA A 170 8.62 8.66 4.52
N LEU A 171 8.20 7.51 3.98
CA LEU A 171 7.77 7.38 2.58
C LEU A 171 6.39 7.99 2.35
N LEU A 172 5.64 8.24 3.41
CA LEU A 172 4.30 8.83 3.38
C LEU A 172 4.31 10.29 3.84
N SER A 173 5.48 10.93 3.97
CA SER A 173 5.62 12.28 4.56
C SER A 173 4.69 13.31 3.94
N ASP A 174 4.47 13.25 2.63
CA ASP A 174 3.61 14.20 1.90
C ASP A 174 2.12 14.07 2.23
N LEU A 175 1.72 13.00 2.92
CA LEU A 175 0.35 12.78 3.36
C LEU A 175 0.11 13.30 4.79
N PHE A 176 1.14 13.81 5.46
CA PHE A 176 1.04 14.38 6.80
C PHE A 176 1.35 15.88 6.77
N ASN A 177 0.65 16.63 7.62
CA ASN A 177 0.98 18.03 7.89
C ASN A 177 2.20 18.16 8.82
N ASP A 178 2.64 19.40 9.06
CA ASP A 178 3.81 19.70 9.90
C ASP A 178 3.65 19.23 11.36
N ASP A 179 2.42 19.13 11.85
CA ASP A 179 2.08 18.60 13.18
C ASP A 179 2.07 17.06 13.22
N GLY A 180 2.25 16.39 12.08
CA GLY A 180 2.29 14.94 11.93
C GLY A 180 0.91 14.28 11.90
N PHE A 181 -0.16 15.04 11.63
CA PHE A 181 -1.49 14.52 11.37
C PHE A 181 -1.71 14.32 9.86
N PRO A 182 -2.47 13.28 9.45
CA PRO A 182 -2.86 13.11 8.06
C PRO A 182 -3.55 14.36 7.49
N HIS A 183 -3.29 14.67 6.22
CA HIS A 183 -4.11 15.61 5.49
C HIS A 183 -5.53 15.07 5.33
N PRO A 184 -6.58 15.90 5.47
CA PRO A 184 -7.96 15.45 5.31
C PRO A 184 -8.18 14.74 3.97
N GLY A 185 -8.73 13.54 4.00
CA GLY A 185 -9.00 12.71 2.82
C GLY A 185 -7.83 11.82 2.39
N THR A 186 -6.69 11.86 3.07
CA THR A 186 -5.53 10.98 2.78
C THR A 186 -5.47 9.75 3.68
N GLU A 187 -6.33 9.67 4.70
CA GLU A 187 -6.27 8.64 5.75
C GLU A 187 -6.36 7.22 5.18
N GLU A 188 -7.14 7.02 4.12
CA GLU A 188 -7.31 5.71 3.46
C GLU A 188 -6.06 5.24 2.68
N TRP A 189 -5.15 6.17 2.37
CA TRP A 189 -3.88 5.92 1.67
C TRP A 189 -2.73 5.64 2.64
N ILE A 190 -2.93 5.94 3.92
CA ILE A 190 -1.93 5.77 4.97
C ILE A 190 -2.13 4.39 5.60
N ILE A 191 -1.34 3.42 5.14
CA ILE A 191 -1.32 2.08 5.69
C ILE A 191 -0.01 1.88 6.45
N PRO A 192 -0.06 1.73 7.79
CA PRO A 192 1.13 1.42 8.55
C PRO A 192 1.69 0.04 8.22
N ILE A 193 3.00 0.00 7.95
CA ILE A 193 3.77 -1.22 7.75
C ILE A 193 4.67 -1.42 8.96
N CYS A 194 4.69 -2.65 9.47
CA CYS A 194 5.65 -3.08 10.49
C CYS A 194 6.62 -4.10 9.88
N GLN A 195 7.90 -3.98 10.22
CA GLN A 195 8.92 -4.98 9.93
C GLN A 195 9.09 -5.88 11.15
N GLY A 196 9.13 -7.21 10.96
CA GLY A 196 9.33 -8.11 12.09
C GLY A 196 8.90 -9.54 11.78
N PHE A 197 8.13 -10.14 12.67
CA PHE A 197 7.59 -11.48 12.47
C PHE A 197 6.18 -11.57 13.03
N VAL A 198 5.26 -12.13 12.24
CA VAL A 198 3.87 -12.38 12.64
C VAL A 198 3.50 -13.80 12.25
N ALA A 199 2.94 -14.56 13.20
CA ALA A 199 2.41 -15.88 12.95
C ALA A 199 1.22 -16.16 13.89
N GLU A 200 0.27 -16.93 13.40
CA GLU A 200 -0.84 -17.47 14.17
C GLU A 200 -0.83 -19.00 14.06
N ARG A 201 -1.14 -19.69 15.16
CA ARG A 201 -1.24 -21.15 15.18
C ARG A 201 -2.53 -21.55 15.88
N LEU A 202 -3.36 -22.31 15.15
CA LEU A 202 -4.52 -22.97 15.73
C LEU A 202 -4.06 -24.19 16.53
N ILE A 203 -4.47 -24.27 17.80
CA ILE A 203 -4.27 -25.43 18.64
C ILE A 203 -5.61 -26.16 18.74
N LEU A 204 -5.68 -27.37 18.20
CA LEU A 204 -6.84 -28.24 18.36
C LEU A 204 -6.71 -28.98 19.69
N ASN A 205 -7.68 -28.79 20.59
CA ASN A 205 -7.80 -29.63 21.77
C ASN A 205 -8.57 -30.90 21.37
N PHE A 206 -7.93 -32.05 21.55
CA PHE A 206 -8.53 -33.38 21.40
C PHE A 206 -9.20 -33.81 22.71
#